data_AF-A0A0L0BY91-F1
#
_entry.id   AF-A0A0L0BY91-F1
#
_cell.length_a   1.000
_cell.length_b   1.000
_cell.length_c   1.000
_cell.angle_alpha   90.00
_cell.angle_beta   90.00
_cell.angle_gamma   90.00
#
_symmetry.space_group_name_H-M   'P 1'
#
loop_
_entity.id
_entity.type
_entity.pdbx_description
1 polymer ?
#
loop_
_entity_poly.entity_id
_entity_poly.type
_entity_poly.pdbx_seq_one_letter_code
_entity_poly.pdbx_strand_id
1 'polypeptide(L)'
;MILRNYLSRRSFYCCNLIVFIVVIQYLQQFTNAVKLSGKYYPSGVNFFEHEFPSLAAEEYDPYGPNLNEDDINGLDDPETMPRLFQGDIAIDPFTYITLRLGVNPTRHPKRLWPNGTIPYEIGHEYEDHERKTIERVLQTFNALTCINFVPYDGEEDDYILISAPEDGPSGCWSYVGRKGGEQIVSLQRPDDTSAHCFSSEGRIMHELMHAIGIYHEQSRADRDNYVKIHWDNIVPKFRKNFKLITKKRAKYAFDYDYNSVMHYGEYYFSKKKGKKPTMTPLQPGVRIGQRKTLSKIDCLKINDLYGCLKGRRAKMYRSFCYLLGL
;
A
#
# COMPACT_ATOMS: atom_id res chain seq x y z
N MET A 1 11.36 62.97 35.05
CA MET A 1 12.11 62.40 33.92
C MET A 1 11.09 61.87 32.92
N ILE A 2 10.80 62.67 31.88
CA ILE A 2 9.68 62.47 30.95
C ILE A 2 10.22 62.51 29.51
N LEU A 3 9.81 61.50 28.75
CA LEU A 3 9.54 61.40 27.31
C LEU A 3 10.66 61.48 26.23
N ARG A 4 10.53 60.47 25.36
CA ARG A 4 11.09 60.21 24.03
C ARG A 4 10.72 61.27 22.97
N ASN A 5 11.56 61.28 21.93
CA ASN A 5 11.28 61.21 20.48
C ASN A 5 11.49 62.45 19.57
N TYR A 6 12.18 62.12 18.45
CA TYR A 6 12.01 62.56 17.06
C TYR A 6 12.78 63.77 16.45
N LEU A 7 13.65 63.40 15.49
CA LEU A 7 13.85 63.91 14.11
C LEU A 7 14.50 65.27 13.78
N SER A 8 15.46 65.15 12.82
CA SER A 8 15.63 65.96 11.58
C SER A 8 16.71 67.07 11.53
N ARG A 9 17.65 66.93 10.57
CA ARG A 9 17.99 67.86 9.44
C ARG A 9 19.44 67.62 8.92
N ARG A 10 19.61 67.22 7.64
CA ARG A 10 20.11 67.99 6.45
C ARG A 10 21.60 68.39 6.52
N SER A 11 22.45 68.45 5.49
CA SER A 11 22.47 68.15 4.04
C SER A 11 23.84 68.66 3.49
N PHE A 12 24.27 68.23 2.30
CA PHE A 12 25.14 68.91 1.29
C PHE A 12 26.49 68.30 0.80
N TYR A 13 26.42 67.64 -0.37
CA TYR A 13 27.16 67.81 -1.66
C TYR A 13 28.71 67.89 -1.76
N CYS A 14 29.33 67.02 -2.60
CA CYS A 14 29.83 67.29 -3.98
C CYS A 14 31.01 66.39 -4.41
N CYS A 15 30.88 65.65 -5.53
CA CYS A 15 31.76 65.74 -6.73
C CYS A 15 31.41 64.68 -7.81
N ASN A 16 31.16 65.17 -9.04
CA ASN A 16 30.95 64.44 -10.31
C ASN A 16 32.28 63.90 -10.88
N LEU A 17 32.40 62.98 -11.86
CA LEU A 17 32.10 63.13 -13.31
C LEU A 17 32.51 61.81 -14.05
N ILE A 18 31.58 60.97 -14.53
CA ILE A 18 31.23 60.60 -15.94
C ILE A 18 32.35 60.61 -17.01
N VAL A 19 32.37 59.54 -17.86
CA VAL A 19 32.75 59.39 -19.31
C VAL A 19 33.63 58.12 -19.49
N PHE A 20 33.63 57.27 -20.54
CA PHE A 20 32.68 56.75 -21.56
C PHE A 20 33.52 55.75 -22.45
N ILE A 21 33.04 54.50 -22.66
CA ILE A 21 33.20 53.57 -23.83
C ILE A 21 34.58 52.95 -24.25
N VAL A 22 34.50 51.68 -24.72
CA VAL A 22 35.25 50.96 -25.80
C VAL A 22 36.32 49.98 -25.23
N VAL A 23 36.43 48.66 -25.51
CA VAL A 23 35.81 47.65 -26.41
C VAL A 23 36.45 46.28 -26.08
N ILE A 24 35.68 45.17 -26.13
CA ILE A 24 36.01 43.81 -26.65
C ILE A 24 37.28 43.11 -26.09
N GLN A 25 37.30 41.94 -25.45
CA GLN A 25 36.86 40.56 -25.80
C GLN A 25 37.29 39.67 -24.59
N TYR A 26 36.50 38.76 -24.04
CA TYR A 26 36.33 37.35 -24.43
C TYR A 26 35.14 36.80 -23.60
N LEU A 27 33.96 36.55 -24.17
CA LEU A 27 33.50 35.27 -24.75
C LEU A 27 33.53 34.05 -23.81
N GLN A 28 32.37 33.71 -23.22
CA GLN A 28 31.53 32.52 -23.50
C GLN A 28 30.51 32.33 -22.37
N GLN A 29 29.20 32.49 -22.65
CA GLN A 29 28.20 31.41 -22.75
C GLN A 29 28.17 30.54 -21.47
N PHE A 30 27.09 30.46 -20.69
CA PHE A 30 25.80 29.89 -21.08
C PHE A 30 24.67 30.38 -20.17
N THR A 31 23.59 30.82 -20.79
CA THR A 31 22.23 30.62 -20.28
C THR A 31 21.95 29.13 -20.16
N ASN A 32 21.42 28.69 -19.01
CA ASN A 32 20.39 27.64 -18.93
C ASN A 32 19.86 27.58 -17.50
N ALA A 33 18.62 28.03 -17.32
CA ALA A 33 17.81 27.65 -16.18
C ALA A 33 17.54 26.14 -16.28
N VAL A 34 18.27 25.36 -15.49
CA VAL A 34 18.08 23.91 -15.40
C VAL A 34 16.86 23.64 -14.53
N LYS A 35 15.88 22.95 -15.13
CA LYS A 35 14.77 22.24 -14.49
C LYS A 35 15.21 21.57 -13.18
N LEU A 36 14.51 21.86 -12.09
CA LEU A 36 14.50 21.02 -10.90
C LEU A 36 13.76 19.70 -11.25
N SER A 37 14.51 18.71 -11.73
CA SER A 37 14.10 17.31 -11.70
C SER A 37 15.15 16.50 -10.96
N GLY A 38 14.79 15.95 -9.81
CA GLY A 38 15.67 15.08 -9.05
C GLY A 38 15.00 14.62 -7.76
N LYS A 39 14.18 13.56 -7.85
CA LYS A 39 13.79 12.76 -6.68
C LYS A 39 15.05 12.17 -6.07
N TYR A 40 15.42 12.63 -4.88
CA TYR A 40 16.58 12.16 -4.13
C TYR A 40 16.22 10.83 -3.47
N TYR A 41 16.73 9.71 -3.99
CA TYR A 41 16.71 8.41 -3.30
C TYR A 41 18.02 8.27 -2.51
N PRO A 42 17.99 8.11 -1.18
CA PRO A 42 19.22 7.98 -0.40
C PRO A 42 19.84 6.59 -0.59
N SER A 43 21.04 6.56 -1.17
CA SER A 43 21.90 5.39 -1.25
C SER A 43 22.43 5.00 0.13
N GLY A 44 22.39 3.70 0.48
CA GLY A 44 23.20 3.15 1.59
C GLY A 44 22.49 2.45 2.74
N VAL A 45 21.20 2.12 2.65
CA VAL A 45 20.59 1.18 3.60
C VAL A 45 20.77 -0.24 3.07
N ASN A 46 21.46 -1.11 3.80
CA ASN A 46 21.61 -2.51 3.41
C ASN A 46 20.28 -3.24 3.72
N PHE A 47 19.46 -3.44 2.68
CA PHE A 47 18.01 -3.70 2.76
C PHE A 47 17.59 -5.14 3.14
N PHE A 48 18.51 -6.09 3.38
CA PHE A 48 18.14 -7.53 3.43
C PHE A 48 18.81 -8.43 4.48
N GLU A 49 19.65 -7.93 5.37
CA GLU A 49 20.23 -8.80 6.42
C GLU A 49 19.32 -8.94 7.64
N HIS A 50 18.42 -9.93 7.60
CA HIS A 50 18.02 -10.66 8.80
C HIS A 50 18.17 -12.17 8.55
N GLU A 51 19.36 -12.65 8.92
CA GLU A 51 19.77 -14.01 9.29
C GLU A 51 19.22 -15.18 8.45
N PHE A 52 19.96 -15.53 7.39
CA PHE A 52 20.17 -16.91 7.01
C PHE A 52 21.43 -17.43 7.72
N PRO A 53 21.45 -18.63 8.35
CA PRO A 53 22.70 -19.33 8.58
C PRO A 53 23.31 -19.64 7.20
N SER A 54 24.40 -18.94 6.89
CA SER A 54 25.42 -19.21 5.86
C SER A 54 25.00 -20.16 4.72
N LEU A 55 24.45 -19.59 3.64
CA LEU A 55 24.77 -20.05 2.30
C LEU A 55 25.69 -18.98 1.71
N ALA A 56 26.80 -19.42 1.13
CA ALA A 56 27.99 -18.61 0.83
C ALA A 56 27.69 -17.32 0.06
N ALA A 57 28.44 -16.27 0.40
CA ALA A 57 28.30 -14.90 -0.08
C ALA A 57 28.75 -14.67 -1.54
N GLU A 58 28.45 -15.59 -2.46
CA GLU A 58 28.77 -15.47 -3.89
C GLU A 58 27.53 -15.40 -4.81
N GLU A 59 26.32 -15.32 -4.26
CA GLU A 59 25.09 -15.29 -5.06
C GLU A 59 24.21 -14.06 -4.68
N TYR A 60 24.77 -12.86 -4.86
CA TYR A 60 23.97 -11.63 -4.89
C TYR A 60 23.33 -11.49 -6.27
N ASP A 61 22.12 -12.03 -6.43
CA ASP A 61 21.24 -11.72 -7.55
C ASP A 61 20.08 -10.83 -7.04
N PRO A 62 20.10 -9.51 -7.28
CA PRO A 62 19.09 -8.58 -6.78
C PRO A 62 17.68 -8.80 -7.35
N TYR A 63 17.47 -9.75 -8.29
CA TYR A 63 16.16 -10.05 -8.85
C TYR A 63 15.78 -11.54 -8.88
N GLY A 64 16.67 -12.42 -8.41
CA GLY A 64 16.51 -13.87 -8.60
C GLY A 64 16.65 -14.25 -10.08
N PRO A 65 16.89 -15.54 -10.38
CA PRO A 65 17.24 -15.95 -11.73
C PRO A 65 16.19 -15.51 -12.74
N ASN A 66 16.65 -15.11 -13.93
CA ASN A 66 15.81 -14.77 -15.08
C ASN A 66 14.62 -15.73 -15.15
N LEU A 67 13.42 -15.16 -15.16
CA LEU A 67 12.20 -15.93 -15.19
C LEU A 67 12.15 -16.71 -16.50
N ASN A 68 12.19 -18.03 -16.44
CA ASN A 68 11.83 -18.82 -17.60
C ASN A 68 10.31 -18.71 -17.78
N GLU A 69 9.85 -18.69 -19.03
CA GLU A 69 8.43 -18.57 -19.40
C GLU A 69 7.56 -19.62 -18.68
N ASP A 70 8.14 -20.80 -18.44
CA ASP A 70 7.55 -21.91 -17.68
C ASP A 70 7.28 -21.61 -16.20
N ASP A 71 8.04 -20.71 -15.56
CA ASP A 71 7.82 -20.29 -14.16
C ASP A 71 6.74 -19.20 -14.02
N ILE A 72 6.27 -18.64 -15.14
CA ILE A 72 5.25 -17.58 -15.20
C ILE A 72 3.92 -18.13 -15.70
N ASN A 73 3.95 -19.23 -16.46
CA ASN A 73 2.76 -19.95 -16.94
C ASN A 73 1.83 -20.36 -15.78
N GLY A 74 0.79 -19.56 -15.54
CA GLY A 74 -0.22 -19.77 -14.49
C GLY A 74 -0.24 -18.73 -13.34
N LEU A 75 0.50 -17.63 -13.45
CA LEU A 75 0.40 -16.45 -12.56
C LEU A 75 -0.41 -15.32 -13.20
N ASP A 76 -1.58 -15.70 -13.68
CA ASP A 76 -2.61 -14.85 -14.28
C ASP A 76 -3.50 -14.17 -13.22
N ASP A 77 -3.17 -14.20 -11.93
CA ASP A 77 -3.98 -13.49 -10.93
C ASP A 77 -3.47 -12.05 -10.76
N PRO A 78 -4.34 -11.03 -10.81
CA PRO A 78 -3.91 -9.64 -10.80
C PRO A 78 -3.29 -9.21 -9.47
N GLU A 79 -3.45 -9.97 -8.38
CA GLU A 79 -2.76 -9.75 -7.09
C GLU A 79 -1.37 -10.42 -7.04
N THR A 80 -1.08 -11.35 -7.96
CA THR A 80 0.23 -12.03 -8.04
C THR A 80 1.13 -11.44 -9.13
N MET A 81 0.53 -10.83 -10.15
CA MET A 81 1.21 -10.21 -11.28
C MET A 81 2.15 -9.04 -10.93
N PRO A 82 1.82 -8.15 -9.95
CA PRO A 82 2.71 -7.04 -9.58
C PRO A 82 4.04 -7.52 -9.00
N ARG A 83 4.09 -8.74 -8.46
CA ARG A 83 5.29 -9.39 -7.87
C ARG A 83 5.94 -8.57 -6.76
N LEU A 84 5.13 -7.80 -6.04
CA LEU A 84 5.54 -7.01 -4.89
C LEU A 84 5.66 -7.90 -3.65
N PHE A 85 5.86 -7.29 -2.48
CA PHE A 85 5.89 -8.04 -1.23
C PHE A 85 4.55 -8.73 -1.04
N GLN A 86 4.57 -10.04 -0.78
CA GLN A 86 3.33 -10.81 -0.74
C GLN A 86 2.45 -10.60 -1.98
N GLY A 87 3.04 -10.39 -3.16
CA GLY A 87 2.31 -10.25 -4.42
C GLY A 87 1.92 -8.82 -4.77
N ASP A 88 1.21 -8.14 -3.86
CA ASP A 88 0.43 -6.92 -4.09
C ASP A 88 0.69 -5.82 -3.04
N ILE A 89 1.63 -6.01 -2.12
CA ILE A 89 1.98 -4.97 -1.13
C ILE A 89 3.20 -4.18 -1.59
N ALA A 90 2.96 -2.91 -1.91
CA ALA A 90 4.04 -1.94 -2.11
C ALA A 90 4.72 -1.62 -0.77
N ILE A 91 6.04 -1.78 -0.71
CA ILE A 91 6.85 -1.44 0.47
C ILE A 91 7.45 -0.05 0.27
N ASP A 92 7.15 0.85 1.20
CA ASP A 92 7.95 2.06 1.42
C ASP A 92 9.04 1.80 2.49
N PRO A 93 10.11 2.62 2.56
CA PRO A 93 11.20 2.41 3.52
C PRO A 93 10.77 2.26 4.99
N PHE A 94 9.63 2.84 5.39
CA PHE A 94 9.10 2.71 6.75
C PHE A 94 8.23 1.44 6.94
N THR A 95 7.61 0.90 5.89
CA THR A 95 6.89 -0.39 5.95
C THR A 95 7.79 -1.52 6.46
N TYR A 96 9.08 -1.53 6.09
CA TYR A 96 10.04 -2.56 6.54
C TYR A 96 10.19 -2.61 8.07
N ILE A 97 10.16 -1.46 8.75
CA ILE A 97 10.29 -1.35 10.21
C ILE A 97 9.00 -1.76 10.93
N THR A 98 7.85 -1.70 10.23
CA THR A 98 6.52 -1.86 10.82
C THR A 98 5.82 -3.18 10.50
N LEU A 99 6.42 -4.04 9.65
CA LEU A 99 5.91 -5.36 9.24
C LEU A 99 5.30 -6.14 10.42
N ARG A 100 3.96 -6.04 10.54
CA ARG A 100 3.05 -6.73 11.47
C ARG A 100 1.69 -6.84 10.79
N LEU A 101 0.81 -7.74 11.24
CA LEU A 101 -0.45 -8.10 10.55
C LEU A 101 -1.50 -6.98 10.42
N GLY A 102 -1.19 -5.82 10.98
CA GLY A 102 -1.87 -4.54 10.81
C GLY A 102 -0.97 -3.42 11.32
N VAL A 103 -1.25 -2.17 10.93
CA VAL A 103 -0.59 -1.00 11.52
C VAL A 103 -0.77 -1.06 13.04
N ASN A 104 0.32 -1.04 13.81
CA ASN A 104 0.22 -1.01 15.26
C ASN A 104 -0.07 0.42 15.74
N PRO A 105 -1.29 0.77 16.20
CA PRO A 105 -1.60 2.14 16.61
C PRO A 105 -0.75 2.62 17.79
N THR A 106 -0.33 1.71 18.67
CA THR A 106 0.46 2.08 19.86
C THR A 106 1.94 2.33 19.54
N ARG A 107 2.47 1.75 18.45
CA ARG A 107 3.88 1.90 18.07
C ARG A 107 4.07 2.82 16.86
N HIS A 108 3.11 2.85 15.95
CA HIS A 108 3.15 3.58 14.69
C HIS A 108 1.80 4.28 14.42
N PRO A 109 1.33 5.16 15.32
CA PRO A 109 0.05 5.86 15.15
C PRO A 109 -0.03 6.65 13.84
N LYS A 110 1.12 7.14 13.34
CA LYS A 110 1.22 7.92 12.09
C LYS A 110 0.88 7.12 10.83
N ARG A 111 0.89 5.78 10.89
CA ARG A 111 0.52 4.88 9.80
C ARG A 111 -0.98 4.61 9.73
N LEU A 112 -1.75 5.02 10.74
CA LEU A 112 -3.20 5.09 10.62
C LEU A 112 -3.60 6.42 9.99
N TRP A 113 -4.71 6.38 9.28
CA TRP A 113 -5.36 7.57 8.76
C TRP A 113 -5.96 8.40 9.91
N PRO A 114 -5.66 9.70 10.00
CA PRO A 114 -6.19 10.56 11.07
C PRO A 114 -7.71 10.49 11.13
N ASN A 115 -8.25 10.25 12.33
CA ASN A 115 -9.70 10.14 12.58
C ASN A 115 -10.45 9.08 11.76
N GLY A 116 -9.74 8.17 11.07
CA GLY A 116 -10.36 7.23 10.12
C GLY A 116 -10.79 7.87 8.81
N THR A 117 -10.42 9.13 8.54
CA THR A 117 -10.74 9.81 7.28
C THR A 117 -9.66 9.55 6.25
N ILE A 118 -10.06 9.10 5.06
CA ILE A 118 -9.15 8.78 3.96
C ILE A 118 -9.58 9.61 2.73
N PRO A 119 -8.90 10.72 2.44
CA PRO A 119 -9.12 11.45 1.20
C PRO A 119 -8.74 10.58 0.00
N TYR A 120 -9.57 10.58 -1.05
CA TYR A 120 -9.33 9.79 -2.26
C TYR A 120 -9.56 10.59 -3.54
N GLU A 121 -8.76 10.29 -4.55
CA GLU A 121 -8.97 10.71 -5.93
C GLU A 121 -9.09 9.46 -6.82
N ILE A 122 -10.03 9.49 -7.78
CA ILE A 122 -10.18 8.42 -8.77
C ILE A 122 -9.61 8.91 -10.10
N GLY A 123 -8.51 8.28 -10.54
CA GLY A 123 -7.77 8.61 -11.74
C GLY A 123 -8.67 8.75 -12.97
N HIS A 124 -8.38 9.73 -13.82
CA HIS A 124 -9.17 10.13 -14.99
C HIS A 124 -9.35 9.00 -16.02
N GLU A 125 -8.47 8.00 -16.02
CA GLU A 125 -8.43 6.87 -16.94
C GLU A 125 -9.59 5.86 -16.78
N TYR A 126 -10.27 5.85 -15.63
CA TYR A 126 -11.41 4.96 -15.40
C TYR A 126 -12.68 5.45 -16.09
N GLU A 127 -13.37 4.53 -16.73
CA GLU A 127 -14.70 4.73 -17.32
C GLU A 127 -15.79 4.84 -16.24
N ASP A 128 -16.95 5.38 -16.62
CA ASP A 128 -18.07 5.62 -15.71
C ASP A 128 -18.50 4.37 -14.93
N HIS A 129 -18.44 3.19 -15.55
CA HIS A 129 -18.84 1.94 -14.90
C HIS A 129 -17.80 1.46 -13.86
N GLU A 130 -16.51 1.65 -14.15
CA GLU A 130 -15.39 1.37 -13.25
C GLU A 130 -15.44 2.33 -12.04
N ARG A 131 -15.63 3.63 -12.29
CA ARG A 131 -15.80 4.66 -11.26
C ARG A 131 -16.94 4.34 -10.31
N LYS A 132 -18.13 4.04 -10.84
CA LYS A 132 -19.30 3.67 -10.04
C LYS A 132 -19.04 2.44 -9.16
N THR A 133 -18.25 1.49 -9.65
CA THR A 133 -17.88 0.30 -8.89
C THR A 133 -16.95 0.67 -7.73
N ILE A 134 -15.92 1.50 -7.99
CA ILE A 134 -15.03 2.03 -6.93
C ILE A 134 -15.83 2.80 -5.88
N GLU A 135 -16.69 3.74 -6.31
CA GLU A 135 -17.51 4.56 -5.41
C GLU A 135 -18.43 3.72 -4.52
N ARG A 136 -19.06 2.68 -5.08
CA ARG A 136 -19.89 1.75 -4.30
C ARG A 136 -19.08 1.03 -3.22
N VAL A 137 -17.86 0.59 -3.54
CA VAL A 137 -16.97 -0.07 -2.57
C VAL A 137 -16.58 0.91 -1.46
N LEU A 138 -16.20 2.15 -1.80
CA LEU A 138 -15.89 3.20 -0.82
C LEU A 138 -17.08 3.48 0.10
N GLN A 139 -18.29 3.60 -0.46
CA GLN A 139 -19.54 3.75 0.30
C GLN A 139 -19.81 2.56 1.23
N THR A 140 -19.46 1.34 0.80
CA THR A 140 -19.60 0.13 1.62
C THR A 140 -18.73 0.20 2.87
N PHE A 141 -17.47 0.64 2.75
CA PHE A 141 -16.62 0.88 3.92
C PHE A 141 -17.19 1.97 4.84
N ASN A 142 -17.67 3.08 4.27
CA ASN A 142 -18.27 4.19 5.03
C ASN A 142 -19.52 3.76 5.81
N ALA A 143 -20.29 2.80 5.29
CA ALA A 143 -21.49 2.29 5.93
C ALA A 143 -21.19 1.25 7.03
N LEU A 144 -20.26 0.33 6.75
CA LEU A 144 -19.98 -0.81 7.64
C LEU A 144 -18.99 -0.48 8.75
N THR A 145 -18.17 0.53 8.55
CA THR A 145 -17.06 0.85 9.45
C THR A 145 -17.08 2.32 9.85
N CYS A 146 -16.15 2.68 10.73
CA CYS A 146 -15.89 4.08 11.04
C CYS A 146 -14.84 4.73 10.13
N ILE A 147 -14.34 4.01 9.13
CA ILE A 147 -13.58 4.63 8.05
C ILE A 147 -14.50 5.54 7.26
N ASN A 148 -13.98 6.69 6.87
CA ASN A 148 -14.70 7.65 6.06
C ASN A 148 -13.83 8.04 4.86
N PHE A 149 -14.06 7.37 3.74
CA PHE A 149 -13.55 7.79 2.45
C PHE A 149 -14.26 9.06 2.00
N VAL A 150 -13.48 10.10 1.70
CA VAL A 150 -13.99 11.40 1.26
C VAL A 150 -13.28 11.81 -0.04
N PRO A 151 -13.97 12.46 -1.00
CA PRO A 151 -13.30 13.00 -2.17
C PRO A 151 -12.18 13.95 -1.75
N TYR A 152 -11.03 13.85 -2.40
CA TYR A 152 -9.90 14.75 -2.21
C TYR A 152 -10.27 16.15 -2.69
N ASP A 153 -9.99 17.16 -1.87
CA ASP A 153 -10.31 18.56 -2.11
C ASP A 153 -9.13 19.38 -2.69
N GLY A 154 -7.95 18.77 -2.79
CA GLY A 154 -6.73 19.42 -3.25
C GLY A 154 -5.91 20.10 -2.15
N GLU A 155 -6.36 20.05 -0.88
CA GLU A 155 -5.68 20.71 0.25
C GLU A 155 -4.96 19.72 1.18
N GLU A 156 -5.48 18.50 1.33
CA GLU A 156 -4.84 17.49 2.18
C GLU A 156 -3.48 17.02 1.64
N ASP A 157 -2.47 16.94 2.50
CA ASP A 157 -1.13 16.45 2.11
C ASP A 157 -1.11 14.94 1.84
N ASP A 158 -1.95 14.18 2.57
CA ASP A 158 -1.99 12.72 2.55
C ASP A 158 -3.31 12.24 1.95
N TYR A 159 -3.27 11.56 0.81
CA TYR A 159 -4.46 11.01 0.14
C TYR A 159 -4.12 9.75 -0.66
N ILE A 160 -5.15 8.97 -1.00
CA ILE A 160 -5.01 7.85 -1.92
C ILE A 160 -5.38 8.28 -3.35
N LEU A 161 -4.51 7.97 -4.31
CA LEU A 161 -4.83 8.03 -5.72
C LEU A 161 -5.18 6.62 -6.19
N ILE A 162 -6.46 6.39 -6.49
CA ILE A 162 -6.92 5.14 -7.10
C ILE A 162 -6.66 5.28 -8.60
N SER A 163 -5.74 4.49 -9.15
CA SER A 163 -5.27 4.65 -10.53
C SER A 163 -4.73 3.34 -11.12
N ALA A 164 -4.61 3.23 -12.44
CA ALA A 164 -3.90 2.15 -13.13
C ALA A 164 -2.60 2.72 -13.73
N PRO A 165 -1.50 2.78 -12.95
CA PRO A 165 -0.31 3.53 -13.36
C PRO A 165 0.38 2.91 -14.58
N GLU A 166 0.60 3.72 -15.62
CA GLU A 166 1.31 3.29 -16.85
C GLU A 166 2.78 2.92 -16.57
N ASP A 167 3.46 3.71 -15.74
CA ASP A 167 4.87 3.52 -15.37
C ASP A 167 5.07 2.62 -14.13
N GLY A 168 4.03 1.85 -13.74
CA GLY A 168 4.02 1.02 -12.53
C GLY A 168 3.86 -0.48 -12.81
N PRO A 169 3.97 -1.33 -11.77
CA PRO A 169 3.59 -2.73 -11.90
C PRO A 169 2.11 -2.85 -12.27
N SER A 170 1.81 -3.60 -13.32
CA SER A 170 0.44 -3.92 -13.69
C SER A 170 -0.19 -4.85 -12.65
N GLY A 171 -1.50 -4.70 -12.42
CA GLY A 171 -2.28 -5.53 -11.50
C GLY A 171 -2.91 -4.74 -10.35
N CYS A 172 -3.36 -5.48 -9.33
CA CYS A 172 -3.94 -4.94 -8.10
C CYS A 172 -2.85 -4.86 -7.04
N TRP A 173 -2.63 -3.68 -6.47
CA TRP A 173 -1.69 -3.52 -5.37
C TRP A 173 -1.90 -2.23 -4.60
N SER A 174 -1.40 -2.19 -3.37
CA SER A 174 -1.55 -1.05 -2.48
C SER A 174 -0.41 -0.95 -1.47
N TYR A 175 -0.26 0.21 -0.86
CA TYR A 175 0.55 0.36 0.36
C TYR A 175 -0.27 -0.07 1.58
N VAL A 176 0.40 -0.55 2.63
CA VAL A 176 -0.31 -0.86 3.88
C VAL A 176 -0.36 0.33 4.83
N GLY A 177 -1.56 0.86 5.05
CA GLY A 177 -1.80 2.04 5.88
C GLY A 177 -1.39 3.34 5.20
N ARG A 178 -1.36 4.42 5.99
CA ARG A 178 -0.94 5.75 5.55
C ARG A 178 0.58 5.83 5.44
N LYS A 179 1.08 5.97 4.21
CA LYS A 179 2.49 6.20 3.88
C LYS A 179 2.91 7.65 4.13
N GLY A 180 2.00 8.58 3.82
CA GLY A 180 2.26 10.02 3.75
C GLY A 180 2.48 10.48 2.31
N GLY A 181 2.02 11.70 1.99
CA GLY A 181 1.89 12.20 0.63
C GLY A 181 0.80 11.49 -0.17
N GLU A 182 0.80 11.72 -1.48
CA GLU A 182 0.06 10.89 -2.43
C GLU A 182 0.56 9.43 -2.38
N GLN A 183 -0.37 8.49 -2.22
CA GLN A 183 -0.08 7.06 -2.35
C GLN A 183 -1.05 6.36 -3.30
N ILE A 184 -0.52 5.53 -4.18
CA ILE A 184 -1.31 4.84 -5.19
C ILE A 184 -1.99 3.60 -4.59
N VAL A 185 -3.25 3.41 -4.95
CA VAL A 185 -3.97 2.12 -4.93
C VAL A 185 -4.17 1.72 -6.39
N SER A 186 -3.43 0.71 -6.84
CA SER A 186 -3.46 0.25 -8.23
C SER A 186 -4.64 -0.66 -8.48
N LEU A 187 -5.51 -0.29 -9.42
CA LEU A 187 -6.59 -1.17 -9.89
C LEU A 187 -6.50 -1.33 -11.42
N GLN A 188 -5.80 -2.36 -11.87
CA GLN A 188 -5.75 -2.72 -13.29
C GLN A 188 -7.16 -2.82 -13.90
N ARG A 189 -7.37 -2.04 -14.95
CA ARG A 189 -8.61 -1.99 -15.75
C ARG A 189 -8.84 -3.30 -16.50
N PRO A 190 -10.09 -3.66 -16.83
CA PRO A 190 -10.36 -4.79 -17.72
C PRO A 190 -9.70 -4.59 -19.08
N ASP A 191 -9.08 -5.65 -19.59
CA ASP A 191 -8.71 -5.76 -21.00
C ASP A 191 -9.02 -7.18 -21.50
N ASP A 192 -9.03 -7.38 -22.82
CA ASP A 192 -9.45 -8.64 -23.44
C ASP A 192 -8.52 -9.84 -23.15
N THR A 193 -7.38 -9.61 -22.50
CA THR A 193 -6.27 -10.57 -22.41
C THR A 193 -5.71 -10.77 -21.01
N SER A 194 -5.97 -9.85 -20.08
CA SER A 194 -5.38 -9.82 -18.75
C SER A 194 -6.41 -10.00 -17.65
N ALA A 195 -5.96 -10.54 -16.53
CA ALA A 195 -6.78 -10.52 -15.34
C ALA A 195 -6.74 -9.13 -14.71
N HIS A 196 -7.89 -8.69 -14.22
CA HIS A 196 -8.11 -7.31 -13.82
C HIS A 196 -8.79 -7.20 -12.45
N CYS A 197 -8.66 -6.03 -11.83
CA CYS A 197 -9.13 -5.79 -10.46
C CYS A 197 -10.64 -5.65 -10.37
N PHE A 198 -11.32 -5.32 -11.47
CA PHE A 198 -12.77 -5.18 -11.56
C PHE A 198 -13.53 -6.49 -11.76
N SER A 199 -12.84 -7.63 -11.73
CA SER A 199 -13.49 -8.96 -11.83
C SER A 199 -14.42 -9.26 -10.64
N SER A 200 -14.26 -8.53 -9.53
CA SER A 200 -15.17 -8.57 -8.37
C SER A 200 -14.93 -7.38 -7.43
N GLU A 201 -15.99 -6.89 -6.78
CA GLU A 201 -15.88 -5.80 -5.78
C GLU A 201 -14.92 -6.17 -4.63
N GLY A 202 -14.81 -7.46 -4.27
CA GLY A 202 -13.92 -7.92 -3.20
C GLY A 202 -12.43 -7.71 -3.50
N ARG A 203 -11.99 -7.67 -4.76
CA ARG A 203 -10.59 -7.32 -5.09
C ARG A 203 -10.31 -5.84 -4.82
N ILE A 204 -11.25 -4.95 -5.16
CA ILE A 204 -11.14 -3.53 -4.82
C ILE A 204 -11.16 -3.35 -3.30
N MET A 205 -12.03 -4.09 -2.59
CA MET A 205 -12.05 -4.11 -1.13
C MET A 205 -10.73 -4.58 -0.53
N HIS A 206 -10.07 -5.57 -1.14
CA HIS A 206 -8.76 -6.08 -0.70
C HIS A 206 -7.71 -4.96 -0.71
N GLU A 207 -7.55 -4.26 -1.83
CA GLU A 207 -6.55 -3.20 -1.97
C GLU A 207 -6.82 -1.98 -1.08
N LEU A 208 -8.10 -1.64 -0.90
CA LEU A 208 -8.51 -0.60 0.04
C LEU A 208 -8.29 -1.03 1.49
N MET A 209 -8.44 -2.31 1.82
CA MET A 209 -8.18 -2.85 3.15
C MET A 209 -6.67 -2.89 3.46
N HIS A 210 -5.81 -3.07 2.46
CA HIS A 210 -4.39 -2.74 2.55
C HIS A 210 -4.18 -1.25 2.86
N ALA A 211 -4.76 -0.34 2.08
CA ALA A 211 -4.62 1.11 2.31
C ALA A 211 -5.10 1.56 3.70
N ILE A 212 -6.13 0.91 4.25
CA ILE A 212 -6.62 1.10 5.62
C ILE A 212 -5.59 0.65 6.67
N GLY A 213 -4.77 -0.36 6.36
CA GLY A 213 -3.67 -0.81 7.22
C GLY A 213 -3.73 -2.26 7.65
N ILE A 214 -4.44 -3.13 6.93
CA ILE A 214 -4.51 -4.56 7.22
C ILE A 214 -3.61 -5.35 6.26
N TYR A 215 -2.91 -6.35 6.78
CA TYR A 215 -2.10 -7.28 5.97
C TYR A 215 -2.86 -8.58 5.73
N HIS A 216 -2.26 -9.45 4.92
CA HIS A 216 -2.75 -10.77 4.64
C HIS A 216 -2.99 -11.68 5.84
N GLU A 217 -4.10 -12.43 5.82
CA GLU A 217 -4.48 -13.38 6.85
C GLU A 217 -3.56 -14.61 6.89
N GLN A 218 -3.12 -15.13 5.73
CA GLN A 218 -2.22 -16.30 5.67
C GLN A 218 -0.81 -16.03 6.21
N SER A 219 -0.50 -14.77 6.49
CA SER A 219 0.80 -14.35 7.02
C SER A 219 0.84 -14.27 8.55
N ARG A 220 -0.30 -14.59 9.21
CA ARG A 220 -0.41 -14.57 10.68
C ARG A 220 0.56 -15.54 11.35
N ALA A 221 1.07 -15.19 12.52
CA ALA A 221 2.02 -16.01 13.26
C ALA A 221 1.43 -17.36 13.74
N ASP A 222 0.11 -17.41 13.88
CA ASP A 222 -0.64 -18.60 14.27
C ASP A 222 -1.19 -19.39 13.07
N ARG A 223 -0.92 -18.97 11.82
CA ARG A 223 -1.53 -19.56 10.62
C ARG A 223 -1.27 -21.06 10.46
N ASP A 224 -0.13 -21.57 10.93
CA ASP A 224 0.21 -22.99 10.84
C ASP A 224 -0.70 -23.88 11.71
N ASN A 225 -1.53 -23.29 12.59
CA ASN A 225 -2.61 -24.01 13.30
C ASN A 225 -3.88 -24.18 12.46
N TYR A 226 -3.98 -23.51 11.31
CA TYR A 226 -5.20 -23.40 10.50
C TYR A 226 -4.99 -23.87 9.06
N VAL A 227 -3.82 -23.59 8.48
CA VAL A 227 -3.50 -23.96 7.11
C VAL A 227 -2.15 -24.68 7.03
N LYS A 228 -2.02 -25.58 6.06
CA LYS A 228 -0.75 -26.20 5.68
C LYS A 228 -0.21 -25.53 4.44
N ILE A 229 1.06 -25.12 4.47
CA ILE A 229 1.79 -24.65 3.30
C ILE A 229 2.53 -25.81 2.63
N HIS A 230 2.33 -25.96 1.33
CA HIS A 230 2.99 -26.97 0.50
C HIS A 230 4.19 -26.33 -0.22
N TRP A 231 5.32 -26.20 0.49
CA TRP A 231 6.51 -25.49 0.02
C TRP A 231 7.09 -25.98 -1.31
N ASP A 232 6.89 -27.26 -1.63
CA ASP A 232 7.34 -27.87 -2.88
C ASP A 232 6.48 -27.50 -4.09
N ASN A 233 5.23 -27.11 -3.84
CA ASN A 233 4.28 -26.67 -4.84
C ASN A 233 4.43 -25.19 -5.20
N ILE A 234 5.09 -24.40 -4.34
CA ILE A 234 5.35 -22.97 -4.57
C ILE A 234 6.53 -22.80 -5.51
N VAL A 235 6.42 -21.89 -6.49
CA VAL A 235 7.55 -21.49 -7.33
C VAL A 235 8.66 -20.92 -6.43
N PRO A 236 9.92 -21.43 -6.49
CA PRO A 236 10.93 -21.16 -5.46
C PRO A 236 11.14 -19.67 -5.10
N LYS A 237 11.16 -18.78 -6.10
CA LYS A 237 11.29 -17.32 -5.94
C LYS A 237 10.18 -16.66 -5.11
N PHE A 238 8.97 -17.25 -5.08
CA PHE A 238 7.81 -16.71 -4.38
C PHE A 238 7.57 -17.31 -2.99
N ARG A 239 8.42 -18.24 -2.53
CA ARG A 239 8.34 -18.80 -1.17
C ARG A 239 8.37 -17.72 -0.08
N LYS A 240 9.07 -16.61 -0.32
CA LYS A 240 9.11 -15.47 0.60
C LYS A 240 7.73 -14.88 0.91
N ASN A 241 6.78 -14.96 -0.02
CA ASN A 241 5.42 -14.42 0.15
C ASN A 241 4.58 -15.21 1.17
N PHE A 242 5.02 -16.42 1.55
CA PHE A 242 4.37 -17.27 2.54
C PHE A 242 5.02 -17.18 3.94
N LYS A 243 6.02 -16.30 4.12
CA LYS A 243 6.65 -16.07 5.43
C LYS A 243 5.67 -15.37 6.38
N LEU A 244 5.77 -15.73 7.65
CA LEU A 244 5.00 -15.13 8.73
C LEU A 244 5.53 -13.72 9.02
N ILE A 245 4.65 -12.74 9.20
CA ILE A 245 5.07 -11.34 9.44
C ILE A 245 5.64 -11.16 10.87
N THR A 246 5.30 -12.00 11.84
CA THR A 246 5.90 -11.99 13.18
C THR A 246 6.06 -13.40 13.74
N LYS A 247 7.19 -13.69 14.41
CA LYS A 247 7.41 -14.98 15.12
C LYS A 247 6.88 -14.98 16.56
N LYS A 248 6.57 -13.81 17.12
CA LYS A 248 6.00 -13.72 18.48
C LYS A 248 4.51 -13.98 18.37
N ARG A 249 3.99 -14.95 19.14
CA ARG A 249 2.56 -15.20 19.35
C ARG A 249 1.91 -13.93 19.90
N ALA A 250 1.54 -13.02 19.01
CA ALA A 250 0.71 -11.89 19.38
C ALA A 250 -0.63 -12.47 19.88
N LYS A 251 -1.15 -11.96 20.99
CA LYS A 251 -2.53 -12.26 21.36
C LYS A 251 -3.41 -11.60 20.32
N TYR A 252 -3.96 -12.39 19.40
CA TYR A 252 -4.86 -11.90 18.37
C TYR A 252 -6.21 -11.57 18.99
N ALA A 253 -6.75 -10.39 18.68
CA ALA A 253 -8.09 -9.99 19.12
C ALA A 253 -9.20 -10.76 18.41
N PHE A 254 -8.87 -11.40 17.29
CA PHE A 254 -9.79 -12.11 16.41
C PHE A 254 -9.24 -13.49 16.05
N ASP A 255 -10.14 -14.46 15.91
CA ASP A 255 -9.83 -15.79 15.39
C ASP A 255 -9.30 -15.72 13.96
N TYR A 256 -8.69 -16.81 13.51
CA TYR A 256 -8.23 -16.93 12.13
C TYR A 256 -9.41 -17.02 11.18
N ASP A 257 -9.40 -16.20 10.13
CA ASP A 257 -10.54 -16.06 9.24
C ASP A 257 -10.24 -16.57 7.83
N TYR A 258 -10.62 -17.83 7.56
CA TYR A 258 -10.50 -18.44 6.23
C TYR A 258 -11.29 -17.69 5.14
N ASN A 259 -12.36 -16.98 5.53
CA ASN A 259 -13.22 -16.23 4.62
C ASN A 259 -12.76 -14.77 4.46
N SER A 260 -11.67 -14.37 5.10
CA SER A 260 -11.15 -13.01 4.97
C SER A 260 -10.87 -12.70 3.50
N VAL A 261 -11.26 -11.52 3.05
CA VAL A 261 -10.88 -11.01 1.72
C VAL A 261 -9.35 -10.86 1.62
N MET A 262 -8.67 -10.75 2.76
CA MET A 262 -7.21 -10.69 2.89
C MET A 262 -6.54 -12.07 2.93
N HIS A 263 -7.28 -13.17 2.72
CA HIS A 263 -6.70 -14.51 2.67
C HIS A 263 -6.35 -14.90 1.23
N TYR A 264 -5.15 -15.43 0.99
CA TYR A 264 -4.80 -16.04 -0.31
C TYR A 264 -5.68 -17.25 -0.67
N GLY A 265 -5.84 -17.48 -1.96
CA GLY A 265 -6.39 -18.74 -2.47
C GLY A 265 -5.40 -19.90 -2.44
N GLU A 266 -5.91 -21.11 -2.68
CA GLU A 266 -5.15 -22.37 -2.60
C GLU A 266 -3.98 -22.47 -3.59
N TYR A 267 -4.02 -21.73 -4.69
CA TYR A 267 -3.06 -21.86 -5.80
C TYR A 267 -2.20 -20.61 -6.03
N TYR A 268 -2.22 -19.63 -5.12
CA TYR A 268 -1.37 -18.46 -5.23
C TYR A 268 0.10 -18.88 -5.32
N PHE A 269 0.83 -18.36 -6.32
CA PHE A 269 2.24 -18.69 -6.59
C PHE A 269 2.54 -20.19 -6.82
N SER A 270 1.56 -20.96 -7.28
CA SER A 270 1.72 -22.38 -7.60
C SER A 270 2.56 -22.61 -8.85
N LYS A 271 3.42 -23.63 -8.82
CA LYS A 271 4.10 -24.17 -10.02
C LYS A 271 3.13 -24.75 -11.05
N LYS A 272 1.90 -25.09 -10.65
CA LYS A 272 0.87 -25.66 -11.53
C LYS A 272 -0.53 -25.37 -10.97
N LYS A 273 -1.06 -24.18 -11.26
CA LYS A 273 -2.38 -23.71 -10.83
C LYS A 273 -3.47 -24.75 -11.17
N GLY A 274 -4.38 -25.01 -10.24
CA GLY A 274 -5.44 -26.02 -10.34
C GLY A 274 -5.02 -27.48 -10.12
N LYS A 275 -3.71 -27.78 -10.00
CA LYS A 275 -3.21 -29.16 -9.78
C LYS A 275 -2.31 -29.30 -8.55
N LYS A 276 -1.55 -28.26 -8.22
CA LYS A 276 -0.61 -28.24 -7.09
C LYS A 276 -0.98 -27.10 -6.12
N PRO A 277 -1.86 -27.32 -5.14
CA PRO A 277 -2.18 -26.26 -4.18
C PRO A 277 -0.93 -25.90 -3.37
N THR A 278 -0.68 -24.60 -3.19
CA THR A 278 0.39 -24.06 -2.34
C THR A 278 -0.04 -23.96 -0.89
N MET A 279 -1.34 -23.90 -0.64
CA MET A 279 -1.93 -23.83 0.69
C MET A 279 -3.25 -24.59 0.75
N THR A 280 -3.49 -25.30 1.86
CA THR A 280 -4.77 -25.99 2.12
C THR A 280 -5.20 -25.80 3.57
N PRO A 281 -6.49 -25.57 3.85
CA PRO A 281 -7.01 -25.59 5.22
C PRO A 281 -6.76 -26.96 5.90
N LEU A 282 -6.47 -26.94 7.20
CA LEU A 282 -6.38 -28.13 8.02
C LEU A 282 -7.78 -28.66 8.39
N GLN A 283 -8.75 -27.76 8.48
CA GLN A 283 -10.15 -28.12 8.72
C GLN A 283 -10.81 -28.63 7.42
N PRO A 284 -11.38 -29.85 7.41
CA PRO A 284 -12.03 -30.39 6.23
C PRO A 284 -13.23 -29.54 5.78
N GLY A 285 -13.40 -29.40 4.46
CA GLY A 285 -14.54 -28.71 3.85
C GLY A 285 -14.48 -27.18 3.84
N VAL A 286 -13.46 -26.58 4.45
CA VAL A 286 -13.23 -25.14 4.42
C VAL A 286 -12.64 -24.72 3.07
N ARG A 287 -13.07 -23.57 2.55
CA ARG A 287 -12.52 -22.93 1.36
C ARG A 287 -11.82 -21.62 1.75
N ILE A 288 -10.85 -21.20 0.93
CA ILE A 288 -10.03 -20.00 1.15
C ILE A 288 -9.85 -19.21 -0.15
N GLY A 289 -9.55 -17.91 -0.05
CA GLY A 289 -9.27 -17.06 -1.20
C GLY A 289 -10.48 -16.46 -1.89
N GLN A 290 -11.57 -16.26 -1.15
CA GLN A 290 -12.74 -15.57 -1.70
C GLN A 290 -12.39 -14.11 -2.03
N ARG A 291 -12.96 -13.58 -3.13
CA ARG A 291 -12.87 -12.18 -3.55
C ARG A 291 -14.24 -11.57 -3.80
N LYS A 292 -15.27 -12.04 -3.08
CA LYS A 292 -16.63 -11.54 -3.24
C LYS A 292 -16.85 -10.25 -2.46
N THR A 293 -16.47 -10.24 -1.17
CA THR A 293 -16.79 -9.14 -0.25
C THR A 293 -15.97 -9.24 1.04
N LEU A 294 -16.13 -8.29 1.96
CA LEU A 294 -15.55 -8.34 3.30
C LEU A 294 -16.20 -9.46 4.12
N SER A 295 -15.39 -10.21 4.85
CA SER A 295 -15.94 -11.09 5.89
C SER A 295 -16.46 -10.26 7.07
N LYS A 296 -17.29 -10.88 7.91
CA LYS A 296 -17.65 -10.34 9.22
C LYS A 296 -16.41 -9.95 10.05
N ILE A 297 -15.37 -10.80 10.05
CA ILE A 297 -14.17 -10.56 10.87
C ILE A 297 -13.32 -9.45 10.25
N ASP A 298 -13.29 -9.28 8.92
CA ASP A 298 -12.65 -8.14 8.25
C ASP A 298 -13.25 -6.81 8.71
N CYS A 299 -14.59 -6.72 8.68
CA CYS A 299 -15.32 -5.55 9.18
C CYS A 299 -15.00 -5.25 10.65
N LEU A 300 -14.92 -6.28 11.50
CA LEU A 300 -14.56 -6.12 12.91
C LEU A 300 -13.10 -5.70 13.10
N LYS A 301 -12.16 -6.24 12.31
CA LYS A 301 -10.73 -5.88 12.34
C LYS A 301 -10.53 -4.40 12.02
N ILE A 302 -11.21 -3.88 10.99
CA ILE A 302 -11.14 -2.45 10.62
C ILE A 302 -11.66 -1.57 11.76
N ASN A 303 -12.85 -1.89 12.29
CA ASN A 303 -13.45 -1.12 13.37
C ASN A 303 -12.64 -1.19 14.68
N ASP A 304 -11.97 -2.32 14.97
CA ASP A 304 -11.10 -2.45 16.14
C ASP A 304 -9.81 -1.65 15.96
N LEU A 305 -9.20 -1.72 14.78
CA LEU A 305 -7.98 -0.99 14.42
C LEU A 305 -8.13 0.51 14.65
N TYR A 306 -9.30 1.06 14.31
CA TYR A 306 -9.63 2.48 14.46
C TYR A 306 -10.38 2.80 15.78
N GLY A 307 -10.51 1.84 16.70
CA GLY A 307 -11.03 2.06 18.05
C GLY A 307 -12.55 2.21 18.16
N CYS A 308 -13.29 1.90 17.10
CA CYS A 308 -14.73 2.13 16.96
C CYS A 308 -15.58 1.04 17.61
N LEU A 309 -14.95 -0.07 18.01
CA LEU A 309 -15.55 -1.10 18.85
C LEU A 309 -15.57 -0.75 20.34
N LYS A 310 -15.21 0.49 20.69
CA LYS A 310 -15.29 1.07 22.04
C LYS A 310 -16.28 2.24 22.05
N GLY A 311 -16.93 2.48 23.19
CA GLY A 311 -17.85 3.61 23.37
C GLY A 311 -19.27 3.39 22.82
N ARG A 312 -20.03 4.49 22.66
CA ARG A 312 -21.49 4.45 22.44
C ARG A 312 -21.91 3.78 21.13
N ARG A 313 -21.11 3.93 20.06
CA ARG A 313 -21.41 3.38 18.73
C ARG A 313 -20.92 1.93 18.52
N ALA A 314 -20.21 1.35 19.49
CA ALA A 314 -19.64 0.01 19.36
C ALA A 314 -20.68 -1.08 19.03
N LYS A 315 -21.87 -1.00 19.67
CA LYS A 315 -22.96 -1.96 19.40
C LYS A 315 -23.45 -1.87 17.96
N MET A 316 -23.56 -0.66 17.41
CA MET A 316 -23.98 -0.42 16.03
C MET A 316 -23.01 -1.05 15.05
N TYR A 317 -21.70 -0.77 15.16
CA TYR A 317 -20.70 -1.35 14.26
C TYR A 317 -20.61 -2.87 14.38
N ARG A 318 -20.71 -3.43 15.59
CA ARG A 318 -20.83 -4.88 15.76
C ARG A 318 -22.03 -5.38 14.97
N SER A 319 -23.23 -4.84 15.22
CA SER A 319 -24.45 -5.26 14.52
C SER A 319 -24.34 -5.16 13.00
N PHE A 320 -23.75 -4.10 12.45
CA PHE A 320 -23.50 -3.98 11.01
C PHE A 320 -22.59 -5.09 10.49
N CYS A 321 -21.45 -5.35 11.15
CA CYS A 321 -20.58 -6.45 10.75
C CYS A 321 -21.25 -7.83 10.88
N TYR A 322 -22.17 -8.03 11.84
CA TYR A 322 -22.91 -9.28 12.02
C TYR A 322 -24.05 -9.46 11.00
N LEU A 323 -24.70 -8.38 10.58
CA LEU A 323 -25.87 -8.41 9.70
C LEU A 323 -25.48 -8.38 8.22
N LEU A 324 -24.37 -7.71 7.90
CA LEU A 324 -23.95 -7.40 6.53
C LEU A 324 -22.59 -8.02 6.16
N GLY A 325 -21.92 -8.67 7.13
CA GLY A 325 -20.80 -9.56 6.83
C GLY A 325 -21.34 -10.85 6.22
N LEU A 326 -21.48 -10.84 4.90
CA LEU A 326 -22.05 -11.90 4.06
C LEU A 326 -21.42 -13.28 4.31
#